data_AF-A0AAD9UIF0-F1
#
_entry.id   AF-A0AAD9UIF0-F1
#
_cell.length_a   1.000
_cell.length_b   1.000
_cell.length_c   1.000
_cell.angle_alpha   90.00
_cell.angle_beta   90.00
_cell.angle_gamma   90.00
#
_symmetry.space_group_name_H-M   'P 1'
#
loop_
_entity.id
_entity.type
_entity.pdbx_description
1 polymer ?
#
loop_
_entity_poly.entity_id
_entity_poly.type
_entity_poly.pdbx_seq_one_letter_code
_entity_poly.pdbx_strand_id
1 'polypeptide(L)'
;MGSSRHLGASWRTWTLRMTSLSSHKAINRCRGKTELLNTVSTQLGLNINRSKPKIMKTNTKNNNPITLKGEPLEETDSFTYLGSTIITNEAQKMSKQGYRTQELHSSC
;
A
#
# COMPACT_ATOMS: atom_id res chain seq x y z
N MET A 1 -49.24 -1.17 -18.97
CA MET A 1 -48.56 -1.89 -17.88
C MET A 1 -47.06 -1.92 -18.16
N GLY A 2 -46.27 -1.28 -17.29
CA GLY A 2 -44.89 -1.62 -16.96
C GLY A 2 -43.80 -1.56 -18.05
N SER A 3 -43.38 -0.36 -18.48
CA SER A 3 -42.05 -0.19 -19.05
C SER A 3 -41.00 -0.38 -17.94
N SER A 4 -40.42 -1.58 -17.91
CA SER A 4 -39.37 -1.99 -16.99
C SER A 4 -38.13 -1.10 -17.18
N ARG A 5 -37.85 -0.24 -16.19
CA ARG A 5 -36.66 0.60 -16.14
C ARG A 5 -35.46 -0.28 -15.81
N HIS A 6 -34.85 -0.90 -16.82
CA HIS A 6 -33.51 -1.46 -16.66
C HIS A 6 -32.53 -0.32 -16.40
N LEU A 7 -31.98 -0.28 -15.19
CA LEU A 7 -30.92 0.64 -14.77
C LEU A 7 -29.64 0.32 -15.56
N GLY A 8 -29.50 0.94 -16.74
CA GLY A 8 -28.33 0.84 -17.60
C GLY A 8 -27.13 1.52 -16.94
N ALA A 9 -26.36 0.77 -16.14
CA ALA A 9 -25.06 1.22 -15.68
C ALA A 9 -24.11 1.28 -16.89
N SER A 10 -23.84 2.51 -17.36
CA SER A 10 -22.88 2.79 -18.42
C SER A 10 -21.53 2.08 -18.18
N TRP A 11 -20.87 1.62 -19.24
CA TRP A 11 -19.48 1.14 -19.21
C TRP A 11 -18.52 2.12 -18.49
N ARG A 12 -18.84 3.42 -18.52
CA ARG A 12 -18.17 4.46 -17.72
C ARG A 12 -18.42 4.31 -16.22
N THR A 13 -19.65 3.98 -15.79
CA THR A 13 -19.95 3.77 -14.37
C THR A 13 -19.40 2.45 -13.86
N TRP A 14 -19.32 1.41 -14.71
CA TRP A 14 -18.65 0.15 -14.39
C TRP A 14 -17.15 0.31 -14.15
N THR A 15 -16.46 1.05 -15.03
CA THR A 15 -15.02 1.33 -14.87
C THR A 15 -14.74 2.18 -13.63
N LEU A 16 -15.55 3.21 -13.37
CA LEU A 16 -15.45 4.02 -12.14
C LEU A 16 -15.71 3.20 -10.87
N ARG A 17 -16.67 2.27 -10.90
CA ARG A 17 -16.95 1.38 -9.76
C ARG A 17 -15.83 0.37 -9.53
N MET A 18 -15.23 -0.18 -10.59
CA MET A 18 -14.09 -1.10 -10.48
C MET A 18 -12.85 -0.42 -9.90
N THR A 19 -12.50 0.79 -10.37
CA THR A 19 -11.35 1.54 -9.83
C THR A 19 -11.59 1.95 -8.38
N SER A 20 -12.79 2.42 -8.05
CA SER A 20 -13.19 2.75 -6.68
C SER A 20 -13.12 1.53 -5.73
N LEU A 21 -13.67 0.38 -6.14
CA LEU A 21 -13.64 -0.85 -5.34
C LEU A 21 -12.21 -1.38 -5.13
N SER A 22 -11.36 -1.31 -6.16
CA SER A 22 -9.96 -1.74 -6.08
C SER A 22 -9.15 -0.87 -5.11
N SER A 23 -9.32 0.45 -5.16
CA SER A 23 -8.70 1.39 -4.22
C SER A 23 -9.19 1.19 -2.80
N HIS A 24 -10.51 1.01 -2.61
CA HIS A 24 -11.11 0.74 -1.30
C HIS A 24 -10.58 -0.56 -0.67
N LYS A 25 -10.43 -1.64 -1.47
CA LYS A 25 -9.90 -2.93 -1.02
C LYS A 25 -8.44 -2.84 -0.56
N ALA A 26 -7.62 -2.02 -1.22
CA ALA A 26 -6.20 -1.86 -0.89
C ALA A 26 -5.97 -1.08 0.42
N ILE A 27 -6.73 0.00 0.65
CA ILE A 27 -6.64 0.82 1.88
C ILE A 27 -7.06 0.03 3.11
N ASN A 28 -8.19 -0.69 3.01
CA ASN A 28 -8.79 -1.37 4.15
C ASN A 28 -7.89 -2.47 4.71
N ARG A 29 -7.01 -3.08 3.90
CA ARG A 29 -6.12 -4.15 4.35
C ARG A 29 -5.11 -3.66 5.38
N CYS A 30 -4.49 -2.50 5.14
CA CYS A 30 -3.53 -1.94 6.08
C CYS A 30 -4.24 -1.24 7.26
N ARG A 31 -5.38 -0.58 7.00
CA ARG A 31 -6.16 0.10 8.03
C ARG A 31 -6.66 -0.84 9.13
N GLY A 32 -7.19 -2.01 8.76
CA GLY A 32 -7.66 -2.99 9.76
C GLY A 32 -6.53 -3.55 10.63
N LYS A 33 -5.33 -3.72 10.07
CA LYS A 33 -4.15 -4.17 10.82
C LYS A 33 -3.65 -3.11 11.81
N THR A 34 -3.66 -1.84 11.43
CA THR A 34 -3.24 -0.73 12.31
C THR A 34 -4.23 -0.49 13.45
N GLU A 35 -5.54 -0.63 13.19
CA GLU A 35 -6.56 -0.55 14.23
C GLU A 35 -6.45 -1.71 15.22
N LEU A 36 -6.28 -2.94 14.73
CA LEU A 36 -6.09 -4.11 15.59
C LEU A 36 -4.84 -3.96 16.47
N LEU A 37 -3.71 -3.54 15.90
CA LEU A 37 -2.48 -3.30 16.63
C LEU A 37 -2.70 -2.27 17.75
N ASN A 38 -3.48 -1.22 17.51
CA ASN A 38 -3.84 -0.24 18.52
C ASN A 38 -4.74 -0.78 19.63
N THR A 39 -5.77 -1.53 19.27
CA THR A 39 -6.67 -2.15 20.24
C THR A 39 -5.91 -3.10 21.15
N VAL A 40 -5.10 -4.00 20.57
CA VAL A 40 -4.30 -4.98 21.33
C VAL A 40 -3.27 -4.28 22.22
N SER A 41 -2.57 -3.27 21.70
CA SER A 41 -1.61 -2.51 22.51
C SER A 41 -2.29 -1.81 23.69
N THR A 42 -3.46 -1.23 23.48
CA THR A 42 -4.24 -0.58 24.55
C THR A 42 -4.70 -1.58 25.60
N GLN A 43 -5.15 -2.78 25.20
CA GLN A 43 -5.51 -3.86 26.12
C GLN A 43 -4.32 -4.32 26.97
N LEU A 44 -3.11 -4.28 26.42
CA LEU A 44 -1.88 -4.64 27.13
C LEU A 44 -1.30 -3.48 27.96
N GLY A 45 -1.96 -2.31 28.01
CA GLY A 45 -1.43 -1.12 28.69
C GLY A 45 -0.23 -0.49 27.98
N LEU A 46 0.03 -0.88 26.73
CA LEU A 46 1.14 -0.38 25.93
C LEU A 46 0.71 0.86 25.15
N ASN A 47 1.45 1.96 25.31
CA ASN A 47 1.24 3.17 24.52
C ASN A 47 2.03 3.10 23.21
N ILE A 48 1.34 2.97 22.09
CA ILE A 48 1.99 3.03 20.77
C ILE A 48 2.45 4.45 20.53
N ASN A 49 3.76 4.63 20.40
CA ASN A 49 4.32 5.88 19.93
C ASN A 49 3.96 6.06 18.45
N ARG A 50 3.23 7.14 18.14
CA ARG A 50 2.66 7.42 16.82
C ARG A 50 3.71 7.67 15.73
N SER A 51 4.95 8.03 16.08
CA SER A 51 6.05 8.22 15.12
C SER A 51 6.80 6.95 14.74
N LYS A 52 6.59 5.85 15.48
CA LYS A 52 7.26 4.56 15.24
C LYS A 52 6.60 3.72 14.13
N PRO A 53 5.27 3.59 14.04
CA PRO A 53 4.65 2.80 12.98
C PRO A 53 4.77 3.54 11.64
N LYS A 54 5.60 3.01 10.75
CA LYS A 54 5.70 3.43 9.36
C LYS A 54 5.01 2.43 8.46
N ILE A 55 4.34 2.91 7.42
CA ILE A 55 3.62 2.08 6.47
C ILE A 55 4.49 1.91 5.22
N MET A 56 4.75 0.66 4.87
CA MET A 56 5.40 0.34 3.60
C MET A 56 4.32 0.10 2.53
N LYS A 57 4.31 0.93 1.48
CA LYS A 57 3.39 0.72 0.35
C LYS A 57 3.80 -0.49 -0.48
N THR A 58 2.81 -1.24 -0.93
CA THR A 58 3.00 -2.36 -1.86
C THR A 58 2.38 -1.99 -3.21
N ASN A 59 3.13 -1.28 -4.08
CA ASN A 59 2.92 -0.97 -5.51
C ASN A 59 1.49 -0.63 -6.00
N THR A 60 0.54 -0.45 -5.10
CA THR A 60 -0.85 -0.23 -5.42
C THR A 60 -1.01 1.28 -5.52
N LYS A 61 -1.54 1.77 -6.66
CA LYS A 61 -1.69 3.21 -7.03
C LYS A 61 -2.61 4.02 -6.11
N ASN A 62 -2.75 3.63 -4.85
CA ASN A 62 -3.60 4.28 -3.90
C ASN A 62 -2.74 5.09 -2.91
N ASN A 63 -2.69 6.40 -3.13
CA ASN A 63 -1.94 7.36 -2.32
C ASN A 63 -2.73 7.90 -1.11
N ASN A 64 -3.82 7.24 -0.70
CA ASN A 64 -4.59 7.72 0.43
C ASN A 64 -3.82 7.47 1.73
N PRO A 65 -3.55 8.51 2.55
CA PRO A 65 -2.86 8.35 3.82
C PRO A 65 -3.70 7.51 4.76
N ILE A 66 -3.05 6.61 5.49
CA ILE A 66 -3.70 5.79 6.52
C ILE A 66 -3.53 6.53 7.84
N THR A 67 -4.65 6.75 8.53
CA THR A 67 -4.67 7.47 9.80
C THR A 67 -4.74 6.51 10.98
N LEU A 68 -3.97 6.79 12.03
CA LEU A 68 -4.02 6.14 13.33
C LEU A 68 -4.46 7.17 14.37
N LYS A 69 -5.59 6.95 15.04
CA LYS A 69 -6.18 7.91 15.99
C LYS A 69 -6.35 9.34 15.43
N GLY A 70 -6.55 9.47 14.12
CA GLY A 70 -6.72 10.76 13.43
C GLY A 70 -5.44 11.38 12.88
N GLU A 71 -4.25 10.82 13.16
CA GLU A 71 -2.97 11.29 12.60
C GLU A 71 -2.51 10.39 11.44
N PRO A 72 -2.03 10.94 10.32
CA PRO A 72 -1.50 10.15 9.22
C PRO A 72 -0.19 9.46 9.61
N LEU A 73 -0.07 8.17 9.29
CA LEU A 73 1.16 7.42 9.51
C LEU A 73 2.17 7.71 8.38
N GLU A 74 3.44 7.88 8.76
CA GLU A 74 4.53 8.07 7.79
C GLU A 74 4.65 6.86 6.87
N GLU A 75 4.93 7.14 5.60
CA GLU A 75 5.19 6.13 4.60
C GLU A 75 6.70 5.97 4.38
N THR A 76 7.16 4.73 4.22
CA THR A 76 8.58 4.44 3.96
C THR A 76 8.73 3.33 2.93
N ASP A 77 9.73 3.45 2.06
CA ASP A 77 10.12 2.42 1.10
C ASP A 77 11.09 1.39 1.68
N SER A 78 11.61 1.64 2.89
CA SER A 78 12.50 0.72 3.59
C SER A 78 12.34 0.77 5.11
N PHE A 79 12.59 -0.36 5.76
CA PHE A 79 12.78 -0.42 7.21
C PHE A 79 13.79 -1.50 7.58
N THR A 80 14.54 -1.27 8.66
CA THR A 80 15.46 -2.26 9.21
C THR A 80 14.79 -3.00 10.35
N TYR A 81 14.66 -4.32 10.22
CA TYR A 81 14.17 -5.19 11.26
C TYR A 81 15.25 -6.21 11.61
N LEU A 82 15.74 -6.15 12.86
CA LEU A 82 16.77 -7.06 13.37
C LEU A 82 18.01 -7.17 12.45
N GLY A 83 18.47 -6.02 11.93
CA GLY A 83 19.62 -5.95 11.01
C GLY A 83 19.30 -6.33 9.56
N SER A 84 18.10 -6.84 9.27
CA SER A 84 17.64 -7.08 7.91
C SER A 84 16.94 -5.85 7.36
N THR A 85 17.41 -5.33 6.23
CA THR A 85 16.74 -4.22 5.54
C THR A 85 15.69 -4.77 4.61
N ILE A 86 14.43 -4.48 4.91
CA ILE A 86 13.29 -4.79 4.05
C ILE A 86 13.05 -3.56 3.19
N ILE A 87 13.13 -3.72 1.87
CA ILE A 87 12.88 -2.64 0.91
C ILE A 87 11.80 -3.05 -0.08
N THR A 88 11.06 -2.08 -0.60
CA THR A 88 10.04 -2.33 -1.62
C THR A 88 10.65 -2.82 -2.94
N ASN A 89 9.85 -3.51 -3.75
CA ASN A 89 10.28 -4.01 -5.06
C ASN A 89 10.71 -2.88 -6.01
N GLU A 90 10.23 -1.66 -5.80
CA GLU A 90 10.64 -0.47 -6.56
C GLU A 90 12.06 -0.03 -6.16
N ALA A 91 12.37 -0.01 -4.87
CA ALA A 91 13.72 0.25 -4.37
C ALA A 91 14.75 -0.83 -4.79
N GLN A 92 14.33 -2.10 -4.86
CA GLN A 92 15.17 -3.20 -5.39
C GLN A 92 15.56 -3.01 -6.87
N LYS A 93 14.70 -2.38 -7.70
CA LYS A 93 15.04 -2.15 -9.12
C LYS A 93 16.21 -1.18 -9.27
N MET A 94 16.30 -0.19 -8.38
CA MET A 94 17.41 0.77 -8.37
C MET A 94 18.73 0.11 -7.96
N SER A 95 18.72 -0.87 -7.06
CA SER A 95 19.93 -1.60 -6.68
C SER A 95 20.37 -2.60 -7.76
N LYS A 96 19.44 -3.29 -8.42
CA LYS A 96 19.76 -4.27 -9.48
C LYS A 96 20.25 -3.64 -10.78
N GLN A 97 19.85 -2.41 -11.10
CA GLN A 97 20.33 -1.70 -12.29
C GLN A 97 21.84 -1.39 -12.22
N GLY A 98 22.41 -1.25 -11.02
CA GLY A 98 23.86 -1.09 -10.80
C GLY A 98 24.68 -2.38 -11.02
N TYR A 99 24.04 -3.55 -11.04
CA TYR A 99 24.67 -4.85 -11.33
C TYR A 99 24.36 -5.36 -12.73
N ARG A 100 23.85 -4.51 -13.64
CA ARG A 100 23.71 -4.88 -15.05
C ARG A 100 25.11 -4.90 -15.66
N THR A 101 25.69 -6.10 -15.71
CA THR A 101 26.96 -6.47 -16.34
C THR A 101 27.17 -5.67 -17.62
N GLN A 102 28.33 -5.03 -17.75
CA GLN A 102 28.82 -4.59 -19.04
C GLN A 102 28.94 -5.85 -19.91
N GLU A 103 27.99 -6.08 -20.81
CA GLU A 103 28.24 -6.93 -21.96
C GLU A 103 29.40 -6.27 -22.71
N LEU A 104 30.62 -6.70 -22.41
CA LEU A 104 31.76 -6.47 -23.26
C LEU A 104 31.36 -7.10 -24.59
N HIS A 105 31.00 -6.26 -25.56
CA HIS A 105 31.03 -6.63 -26.96
C HIS A 105 32.45 -7.08 -27.26
N SER A 106 32.69 -8.37 -27.12
CA SER A 106 33.84 -9.06 -27.69
C SER A 106 33.57 -9.15 -29.18
N SER A 107 33.81 -8.05 -29.89
CA SER A 107 34.00 -8.08 -31.33
C SER A 107 35.29 -8.86 -31.57
N CYS A 108 35.15 -10.06 -32.11
CA CYS A 108 36.22 -10.65 -32.91
C CYS A 108 36.21 -9.99 -34.29
#